data_AF-A0A956XUK8-F1
#
_entry.id   AF-A0A956XUK8-F1
#
_cell.length_a   1.000
_cell.length_b   1.000
_cell.length_c   1.000
_cell.angle_alpha   90.00
_cell.angle_beta   90.00
_cell.angle_gamma   90.00
#
_symmetry.space_group_name_H-M   'P 1'
#
loop_
_entity.id
_entity.type
_entity.pdbx_description
1 polymer ?
#
loop_
_entity_poly.entity_id
_entity_poly.type
_entity_poly.pdbx_seq_one_letter_code
_entity_poly.pdbx_strand_id
1 'polypeptide(L)'
;TLATGIGSALGISSPEAVVEEANPDAVDTPVEAEDGGQLFIFYEALPIGVEATIINFIEAVVQLGILIIYISLIGQLNDVKRLFGYHGAEHKTINAYEAGDELTPEIVKKYPIEHPRCGTAFLLTVVFVSVFVFSLLGRPPFLLLILSRVLLIPVIAGISYEFLRWSANNIHRPWVRVIVKPNLMLQHLTTREPDLTMCEVAITSFKRVLLSEGLIEEAEAAIPEPNPLAVAPVGD
;
A
#
# COMPACT_ATOMS: atom_id res chain seq x y z
N THR A 1 14.10 -34.19 -14.06
CA THR A 1 12.78 -34.37 -13.44
C THR A 1 12.90 -34.03 -11.96
N LEU A 2 12.61 -32.79 -11.59
CA LEU A 2 12.59 -32.34 -10.20
C LEU A 2 11.35 -31.47 -10.06
N ALA A 3 10.26 -32.11 -9.59
CA ALA A 3 9.02 -31.44 -9.28
C ALA A 3 9.17 -30.76 -7.90
N THR A 4 9.57 -29.49 -7.89
CA THR A 4 9.39 -28.62 -6.71
C THR A 4 8.02 -27.99 -6.80
N GLY A 5 7.05 -28.51 -6.06
CA GLY A 5 5.78 -27.82 -5.90
C GLY A 5 4.67 -28.71 -5.36
N ILE A 6 4.07 -28.22 -4.28
CA ILE A 6 2.80 -28.50 -3.59
C ILE A 6 1.76 -29.38 -4.33
N GLY A 7 1.74 -29.45 -5.66
CA GLY A 7 0.88 -30.34 -6.45
C GLY A 7 1.03 -31.84 -6.12
N SER A 8 2.22 -32.31 -5.77
CA SER A 8 2.39 -33.71 -5.34
C SER A 8 1.78 -33.98 -3.96
N ALA A 9 1.69 -32.96 -3.10
CA ALA A 9 1.09 -33.08 -1.77
C ALA A 9 -0.44 -33.11 -1.80
N LEU A 10 -1.05 -32.66 -2.91
CA LEU A 10 -2.51 -32.63 -3.10
C LEU A 10 -3.03 -33.78 -3.98
N GLY A 11 -2.19 -34.75 -4.36
CA GLY A 11 -2.61 -35.95 -5.09
C GLY A 11 -3.06 -35.71 -6.54
N ILE A 12 -2.70 -34.56 -7.14
CA ILE A 12 -3.04 -34.24 -8.53
C ILE A 12 -1.94 -34.81 -9.42
N SER A 13 -2.17 -36.00 -10.00
CA SER A 13 -1.28 -36.61 -10.99
C SER A 13 -1.45 -35.94 -12.36
N SER A 14 -0.34 -35.58 -13.00
CA SER A 14 -0.34 -35.17 -14.41
C SER A 14 -0.74 -36.35 -15.32
N PRO A 15 -1.47 -36.13 -16.43
CA PRO A 15 -1.78 -37.20 -17.36
C PRO A 15 -0.50 -37.72 -18.02
N GLU A 16 -0.35 -39.04 -18.09
CA GLU A 16 0.78 -39.71 -18.73
C GLU A 16 0.83 -39.40 -20.23
N ALA A 17 2.04 -39.08 -20.71
CA ALA A 17 2.29 -38.90 -22.13
C ALA A 17 2.14 -40.24 -22.85
N VAL A 18 1.15 -40.34 -23.74
CA VAL A 18 1.02 -41.45 -24.69
C VAL A 18 2.18 -41.34 -25.68
N VAL A 19 3.11 -42.29 -25.62
CA VAL A 19 4.16 -42.45 -26.63
C VAL A 19 3.55 -43.21 -27.80
N GLU A 20 3.31 -42.52 -28.91
CA GLU A 20 2.92 -43.13 -30.18
C GLU A 20 4.18 -43.73 -30.84
N GLU A 21 4.22 -45.06 -31.01
CA GLU A 21 5.32 -45.74 -31.71
C GLU A 21 5.32 -45.34 -33.20
N ALA A 22 6.49 -44.92 -33.69
CA ALA A 22 6.69 -44.51 -35.08
C ALA A 22 6.47 -45.68 -36.05
N ASN A 23 5.52 -45.51 -36.98
CA ASN A 23 5.30 -46.41 -38.09
C ASN A 23 6.40 -46.21 -39.17
N PRO A 24 7.19 -47.24 -39.53
CA PRO A 24 8.34 -47.09 -40.43
C PRO A 24 8.00 -46.90 -41.92
N ASP A 25 6.72 -46.95 -42.32
CA ASP A 25 6.31 -46.96 -43.74
C ASP A 25 5.64 -45.67 -44.26
N ALA A 26 5.81 -44.53 -43.57
CA ALA A 26 5.25 -43.26 -44.05
C ALA A 26 6.15 -42.61 -45.12
N VAL A 27 5.66 -42.61 -46.36
CA VAL A 27 6.25 -42.00 -47.56
C VAL A 27 6.47 -40.49 -47.36
N ASP A 28 7.69 -40.03 -47.65
CA ASP A 28 8.12 -38.62 -47.68
C ASP A 28 7.18 -37.77 -48.55
N THR A 29 6.28 -37.02 -47.91
CA THR A 29 5.68 -35.82 -48.49
C THR A 29 6.27 -34.61 -47.79
N PRO A 30 6.74 -33.57 -48.53
CA PRO A 30 7.30 -32.40 -47.90
C PRO A 30 6.18 -31.61 -47.23
N VAL A 31 6.11 -31.72 -45.90
CA VAL A 31 5.22 -30.91 -45.08
C VAL A 31 5.74 -29.48 -45.11
N GLU A 32 4.94 -28.60 -45.70
CA GLU A 32 5.15 -27.16 -45.70
C GLU A 32 5.41 -26.68 -44.26
N ALA A 33 6.44 -25.85 -44.10
CA ALA A 33 6.73 -25.20 -42.84
C ALA A 33 5.59 -24.21 -42.52
N GLU A 34 4.61 -24.66 -41.72
CA GLU A 34 3.68 -23.76 -41.06
C GLU A 34 4.45 -22.98 -39.99
N ASP A 35 4.98 -21.83 -40.41
CA ASP A 35 5.35 -20.70 -39.54
C ASP A 35 4.07 -20.13 -38.89
N GLY A 36 3.49 -20.90 -37.98
CA GLY A 36 2.21 -20.61 -37.32
C GLY A 36 2.25 -20.68 -35.79
N GLY A 37 3.43 -20.87 -35.18
CA GLY A 37 3.55 -21.23 -33.77
C GLY A 37 4.01 -20.11 -32.81
N GLN A 38 4.34 -18.90 -33.28
CA GLN A 38 4.87 -17.85 -32.41
C GLN A 38 3.83 -16.84 -31.89
N LEU A 39 2.56 -17.01 -32.24
CA LEU A 39 1.48 -16.15 -31.73
C LEU A 39 0.57 -16.86 -30.69
N PHE A 40 0.92 -18.08 -30.27
CA PHE A 40 0.16 -18.84 -29.25
C PHE A 40 0.56 -18.54 -27.80
N ILE A 41 1.58 -17.71 -27.56
CA ILE A 41 2.06 -17.43 -26.19
C ILE A 41 1.20 -16.39 -25.44
N PHE A 42 0.29 -15.68 -26.12
CA PHE A 42 -0.39 -14.53 -25.50
C PHE A 42 -1.82 -14.76 -24.99
N TYR A 43 -2.54 -15.79 -25.42
CA TYR A 43 -3.98 -15.91 -25.10
C TYR A 43 -4.35 -16.97 -24.05
N GLU A 44 -3.46 -17.92 -23.75
CA GLU A 44 -3.70 -18.97 -22.75
C GLU A 44 -3.21 -18.56 -21.33
N ALA A 45 -2.93 -17.28 -21.12
CA ALA A 45 -2.39 -16.74 -19.86
C ALA A 45 -3.46 -16.28 -18.85
N LEU A 46 -4.75 -16.46 -19.16
CA LEU A 46 -5.85 -16.11 -18.25
C LEU A 46 -6.61 -17.37 -17.81
N PRO A 47 -6.05 -18.22 -16.92
CA PRO A 47 -6.90 -19.07 -16.12
C PRO A 47 -7.51 -18.19 -15.03
N ILE A 48 -8.55 -17.41 -15.36
CA ILE A 48 -9.47 -16.87 -14.35
C ILE A 48 -10.33 -18.05 -13.85
N GLY A 49 -9.67 -19.11 -13.38
CA GLY A 49 -10.32 -20.18 -12.66
C GLY A 49 -10.78 -19.62 -11.32
N VAL A 50 -12.01 -19.94 -10.93
CA VAL A 50 -12.55 -19.55 -9.61
C VAL A 50 -11.61 -20.02 -8.49
N GLU A 51 -11.01 -21.20 -8.63
CA GLU A 51 -10.02 -21.75 -7.70
C GLU A 51 -8.75 -20.90 -7.60
N ALA A 52 -8.16 -20.51 -8.74
CA ALA A 52 -6.97 -19.65 -8.77
C ALA A 52 -7.25 -18.27 -8.16
N THR A 53 -8.43 -17.72 -8.42
CA THR A 53 -8.88 -16.44 -7.86
C THR A 53 -9.04 -16.52 -6.34
N ILE A 54 -9.63 -17.60 -5.82
CA ILE A 54 -9.78 -17.84 -4.38
C ILE A 54 -8.41 -17.98 -3.71
N ILE A 55 -7.49 -18.73 -4.30
CA ILE A 55 -6.14 -18.91 -3.76
C ILE A 55 -5.40 -17.56 -3.68
N ASN A 56 -5.43 -16.77 -4.75
CA ASN A 56 -4.80 -15.45 -4.78
C ASN A 56 -5.43 -14.49 -3.77
N PHE A 57 -6.75 -14.56 -3.58
CA PHE A 57 -7.45 -13.76 -2.58
C PHE A 57 -7.04 -14.14 -1.15
N ILE A 58 -6.97 -15.44 -0.83
CA ILE A 58 -6.50 -15.93 0.47
C ILE A 58 -5.06 -15.48 0.72
N GLU A 59 -4.19 -15.59 -0.28
CA GLU A 59 -2.80 -15.12 -0.20
C GLU A 59 -2.73 -13.64 0.15
N ALA A 60 -3.53 -12.79 -0.51
CA ALA A 60 -3.60 -11.37 -0.23
C ALA A 60 -4.11 -11.06 1.20
N VAL A 61 -5.13 -11.79 1.67
CA VAL A 61 -5.66 -11.65 3.04
C VAL A 61 -4.62 -12.05 4.08
N VAL A 62 -3.91 -13.16 3.88
CA VAL A 62 -2.84 -13.62 4.77
C VAL A 62 -1.71 -12.60 4.82
N GLN A 63 -1.30 -12.07 3.67
CA GLN A 63 -0.25 -11.04 3.59
C GLN A 63 -0.66 -9.75 4.32
N LEU A 64 -1.90 -9.29 4.13
CA LEU A 64 -2.43 -8.14 4.85
C LEU A 64 -2.49 -8.40 6.36
N GLY A 65 -2.92 -9.60 6.78
CA GLY A 65 -2.94 -10.01 8.18
C GLY A 65 -1.56 -9.99 8.83
N ILE A 66 -0.55 -10.55 8.16
CA ILE A 66 0.85 -10.52 8.63
C ILE A 66 1.34 -9.08 8.77
N LEU A 67 1.07 -8.21 7.80
CA LEU A 67 1.44 -6.79 7.86
C LEU A 67 0.81 -6.08 9.07
N ILE A 68 -0.50 -6.29 9.28
CA ILE A 68 -1.22 -5.67 10.40
C ILE A 68 -0.66 -6.14 11.74
N ILE A 69 -0.43 -7.46 11.89
CA ILE A 69 0.15 -8.04 13.10
C ILE A 69 1.55 -7.47 13.33
N TYR A 70 2.39 -7.43 12.30
CA TYR A 70 3.74 -6.91 12.39
C TYR A 70 3.76 -5.44 12.87
N ILE A 71 2.99 -4.55 12.23
CA ILE A 71 2.95 -3.13 12.62
C ILE A 71 2.37 -2.99 14.04
N SER A 72 1.38 -3.80 14.40
CA SER A 72 0.82 -3.81 15.77
C SER A 72 1.89 -4.12 16.81
N LEU A 73 2.73 -5.14 16.55
CA LEU A 73 3.77 -5.59 17.48
C LEU A 73 4.89 -4.56 17.61
N ILE A 74 5.47 -4.09 16.49
CA ILE A 74 6.54 -3.06 16.56
C ILE A 74 6.01 -1.75 17.14
N GLY A 75 4.72 -1.45 16.93
CA GLY A 75 4.04 -0.29 17.46
C GLY A 75 3.88 -0.30 18.98
N GLN A 76 4.30 -1.36 19.66
CA GLN A 76 4.37 -1.44 21.12
C GLN A 76 5.73 -0.97 21.68
N LEU A 77 6.77 -0.87 20.85
CA LEU A 77 8.08 -0.36 21.24
C LEU A 77 7.99 1.13 21.57
N ASN A 78 8.70 1.58 22.60
CA ASN A 78 8.60 2.96 23.11
C ASN A 78 8.96 4.01 22.05
N ASP A 79 10.05 3.78 21.31
CA ASP A 79 10.48 4.67 20.22
C ASP A 79 9.44 4.75 19.10
N VAL A 80 8.85 3.61 18.75
CA VAL A 80 7.84 3.54 17.67
C VAL A 80 6.53 4.18 18.13
N LYS A 81 6.12 3.99 19.38
CA LYS A 81 4.98 4.71 19.97
C LYS A 81 5.19 6.22 19.89
N ARG A 82 6.39 6.69 20.22
CA ARG A 82 6.77 8.10 20.16
C ARG A 82 6.72 8.63 18.72
N LEU A 83 7.29 7.89 17.77
CA LEU A 83 7.20 8.21 16.34
C LEU A 83 5.75 8.34 15.88
N PHE A 84 4.89 7.39 16.25
CA PHE A 84 3.48 7.44 15.93
C PHE A 84 2.74 8.59 16.64
N GLY A 85 3.23 9.05 17.78
CA GLY A 85 2.78 10.28 18.45
C GLY A 85 3.06 11.52 17.59
N TYR A 86 4.28 11.68 17.07
CA TYR A 86 4.61 12.76 16.14
C TYR A 86 3.77 12.74 14.87
N HIS A 87 3.51 11.56 14.33
CA HIS A 87 2.62 11.41 13.17
C HIS A 87 1.17 11.83 13.52
N GLY A 88 0.67 11.48 14.71
CA GLY A 88 -0.62 11.99 15.20
C GLY A 88 -0.63 13.51 15.38
N ALA A 89 0.47 14.10 15.84
CA ALA A 89 0.61 15.56 15.98
C ALA A 89 0.57 16.29 14.63
N GLU A 90 1.18 15.73 13.58
CA GLU A 90 1.09 16.24 12.21
C GLU A 90 -0.37 16.29 11.74
N HIS A 91 -1.09 15.18 11.84
CA HIS A 91 -2.50 15.11 11.43
C HIS A 91 -3.37 16.13 12.14
N LYS A 92 -3.20 16.24 13.46
CA LYS A 92 -3.95 17.21 14.26
C LYS A 92 -3.61 18.65 13.88
N THR A 93 -2.34 18.94 13.60
CA THR A 93 -1.88 20.28 13.19
C THR A 93 -2.50 20.68 11.86
N ILE A 94 -2.49 19.77 10.88
CA ILE A 94 -3.09 19.98 9.56
C ILE A 94 -4.61 20.15 9.69
N ASN A 95 -5.28 19.29 10.46
CA ASN A 95 -6.72 19.40 10.72
C ASN A 95 -7.09 20.77 11.34
N ALA A 96 -6.30 21.27 12.30
CA ALA A 96 -6.51 22.58 12.91
C ALA A 96 -6.31 23.73 11.90
N TYR A 97 -5.26 23.66 11.11
CA TYR A 97 -4.98 24.64 10.06
C TYR A 97 -6.11 24.70 9.02
N GLU A 98 -6.60 23.54 8.58
CA GLU A 98 -7.69 23.45 7.60
C GLU A 98 -9.04 23.94 8.12
N ALA A 99 -9.25 23.84 9.44
CA ALA A 99 -10.40 24.44 10.11
C ALA A 99 -10.27 25.96 10.30
N GLY A 100 -9.08 26.54 10.03
CA GLY A 100 -8.80 27.96 10.22
C GLY A 100 -8.58 28.36 11.68
N ASP A 101 -8.30 27.39 12.56
CA ASP A 101 -8.06 27.64 13.97
C ASP A 101 -6.61 28.08 14.24
N GLU A 102 -6.41 28.71 15.40
CA GLU A 102 -5.08 29.12 15.84
C GLU A 102 -4.20 27.90 16.16
N LEU A 103 -2.98 27.90 15.61
CA LEU A 103 -2.02 26.82 15.77
C LEU A 103 -1.29 26.90 17.13
N THR A 104 -2.02 26.60 18.20
CA THR A 104 -1.47 26.39 19.55
C THR A 104 -1.55 24.90 19.93
N PRO A 105 -0.60 24.37 20.73
CA PRO A 105 -0.63 22.97 21.16
C PRO A 105 -1.94 22.53 21.81
N GLU A 106 -2.57 23.40 22.61
CA GLU A 106 -3.80 23.13 23.33
C GLU A 106 -5.02 23.01 22.42
N ILE A 107 -5.05 23.79 21.32
CA ILE A 107 -6.09 23.73 20.31
C ILE A 107 -5.86 22.52 19.42
N VAL A 108 -4.65 22.39 18.86
CA VAL A 108 -4.26 21.29 17.96
C VAL A 108 -4.56 19.93 18.60
N LYS A 109 -4.25 19.73 19.88
CA LYS A 109 -4.48 18.45 20.57
C LYS A 109 -5.95 17.97 20.53
N LYS A 110 -6.92 18.87 20.40
CA LYS A 110 -8.37 18.56 20.36
C LYS A 110 -8.85 18.02 19.01
N TYR A 111 -8.09 18.21 17.94
CA TYR A 111 -8.45 17.75 16.61
C TYR A 111 -8.37 16.23 16.47
N PRO A 112 -9.07 15.61 15.51
CA PRO A 112 -9.00 14.17 15.28
C PRO A 112 -7.59 13.75 14.86
N ILE A 113 -7.23 12.52 15.22
CA ILE A 113 -5.92 11.94 14.89
C ILE A 113 -5.88 11.38 13.47
N GLU A 114 -7.04 11.10 12.89
CA GLU A 114 -7.19 10.69 11.51
C GLU A 114 -7.21 11.89 10.55
N HIS A 115 -6.57 11.73 9.39
CA HIS A 115 -6.59 12.73 8.32
C HIS A 115 -6.83 12.08 6.96
N PRO A 116 -7.81 12.55 6.16
CA PRO A 116 -8.17 11.89 4.90
C PRO A 116 -7.07 11.98 3.82
N ARG A 117 -6.10 12.89 3.97
CA ARG A 117 -4.98 13.07 3.02
C ARG A 117 -3.64 12.52 3.50
N CYS A 118 -3.63 11.65 4.52
CA CYS A 118 -2.39 11.07 5.03
C CYS A 118 -1.65 10.21 3.99
N GLY A 119 -0.31 10.29 3.93
CA GLY A 119 0.51 9.42 3.09
C GLY A 119 0.43 7.93 3.44
N THR A 120 0.09 7.56 4.68
CA THR A 120 -0.18 6.14 5.02
C THR A 120 -1.45 5.62 4.35
N ALA A 121 -2.42 6.50 4.11
CA ALA A 121 -3.60 6.19 3.34
C ALA A 121 -3.29 5.93 1.86
N PHE A 122 -2.26 6.60 1.33
CA PHE A 122 -1.73 6.31 0.00
C PHE A 122 -1.12 4.92 -0.08
N LEU A 123 -0.22 4.55 0.84
CA LEU A 123 0.44 3.24 0.83
C LEU A 123 -0.56 2.08 0.91
N LEU A 124 -1.58 2.19 1.76
CA LEU A 124 -2.62 1.17 1.84
C LEU A 124 -3.41 1.07 0.53
N THR A 125 -3.73 2.21 -0.08
CA THR A 125 -4.41 2.26 -1.38
C THR A 125 -3.55 1.61 -2.46
N VAL A 126 -2.24 1.82 -2.45
CA VAL A 126 -1.29 1.16 -3.36
C VAL A 126 -1.33 -0.35 -3.17
N VAL A 127 -1.29 -0.86 -1.94
CA VAL A 127 -1.39 -2.29 -1.67
C VAL A 127 -2.72 -2.85 -2.19
N PHE A 128 -3.84 -2.21 -1.89
CA PHE A 128 -5.16 -2.67 -2.35
C PHE A 128 -5.28 -2.68 -3.88
N VAL A 129 -4.87 -1.60 -4.55
CA VAL A 129 -4.86 -1.50 -6.01
C VAL A 129 -3.90 -2.53 -6.61
N SER A 130 -2.76 -2.78 -5.99
CA SER A 130 -1.80 -3.79 -6.45
C SER A 130 -2.40 -5.20 -6.44
N VAL A 131 -3.12 -5.57 -5.37
CA VAL A 131 -3.81 -6.87 -5.29
C VAL A 131 -4.83 -6.99 -6.42
N PHE A 132 -5.63 -5.95 -6.65
CA PHE A 132 -6.62 -5.95 -7.73
C PHE A 132 -5.97 -6.09 -9.12
N VAL A 133 -4.97 -5.27 -9.43
CA VAL A 133 -4.27 -5.26 -10.73
C VAL A 133 -3.54 -6.59 -10.96
N PHE A 134 -2.80 -7.08 -9.97
CA PHE A 134 -2.06 -8.34 -10.11
C PHE A 134 -2.96 -9.57 -10.11
N SER A 135 -4.15 -9.52 -9.50
CA SER A 135 -5.13 -10.63 -9.59
C SER A 135 -5.59 -10.88 -11.03
N LEU A 136 -5.67 -9.83 -11.85
CA LEU A 136 -6.05 -9.91 -13.27
C LEU A 136 -4.92 -10.45 -14.16
N LEU A 137 -3.67 -10.44 -13.69
CA LEU A 137 -2.50 -10.89 -14.46
C LEU A 137 -2.15 -12.36 -14.23
N GLY A 138 -2.83 -13.05 -13.31
CA GLY A 138 -2.59 -14.45 -13.02
C GLY A 138 -1.17 -14.74 -12.49
N ARG A 139 -0.60 -15.88 -12.89
CA ARG A 139 0.74 -16.33 -12.46
C ARG A 139 1.64 -16.56 -13.68
N PRO A 140 2.24 -15.49 -14.24
CA PRO A 140 3.16 -15.62 -15.36
C PRO A 140 4.49 -16.27 -14.94
N PRO A 141 5.33 -16.71 -15.91
CA PRO A 141 6.67 -17.22 -15.64
C PRO A 141 7.51 -16.25 -14.80
N PHE A 142 8.43 -16.77 -13.98
CA PHE A 142 9.17 -16.01 -12.96
C PHE A 142 9.74 -14.66 -13.44
N LEU A 143 10.38 -14.64 -14.61
CA LEU A 143 10.97 -13.41 -15.15
C LEU A 143 9.89 -12.37 -15.52
N LEU A 144 8.81 -12.81 -16.16
CA LEU A 144 7.67 -11.95 -16.51
C LEU A 144 6.89 -11.50 -15.26
N LEU A 145 6.86 -12.32 -14.21
CA LEU A 145 6.29 -11.95 -12.91
C LEU A 145 7.05 -10.78 -12.29
N ILE A 146 8.39 -10.84 -12.27
CA ILE A 146 9.19 -9.72 -11.75
C ILE A 146 9.04 -8.49 -12.62
N LEU A 147 9.14 -8.65 -13.94
CA LEU A 147 9.08 -7.55 -14.89
C LEU A 147 7.72 -6.83 -14.83
N SER A 148 6.61 -7.57 -14.81
CA SER A 148 5.27 -7.00 -14.68
C SER A 148 5.10 -6.24 -13.38
N ARG A 149 5.61 -6.76 -12.25
CA ARG A 149 5.55 -6.05 -10.96
C ARG A 149 6.28 -4.73 -10.98
N VAL A 150 7.50 -4.68 -11.52
CA VAL A 150 8.32 -3.45 -11.59
C VAL A 150 7.69 -2.43 -12.54
N LEU A 151 7.28 -2.86 -13.73
CA LEU A 151 6.71 -1.96 -14.74
C LEU A 151 5.35 -1.38 -14.34
N LEU A 152 4.58 -2.10 -13.51
CA LEU A 152 3.26 -1.64 -13.06
C LEU A 152 3.30 -0.75 -11.82
N ILE A 153 4.45 -0.57 -11.16
CA ILE A 153 4.57 0.34 -9.99
C ILE A 153 4.04 1.75 -10.32
N PRO A 154 4.45 2.42 -11.43
CA PRO A 154 3.98 3.76 -11.73
C PRO A 154 2.47 3.81 -12.02
N VAL A 155 1.93 2.78 -12.66
CA VAL A 155 0.50 2.68 -12.99
C VAL A 155 -0.33 2.53 -11.71
N ILE A 156 0.07 1.62 -10.83
CA ILE A 156 -0.58 1.41 -9.53
C ILE A 156 -0.50 2.69 -8.71
N ALA A 157 0.67 3.31 -8.61
CA ALA A 157 0.85 4.56 -7.87
C ALA A 157 -0.03 5.69 -8.41
N GLY A 158 -0.14 5.83 -9.74
CA GLY A 158 -1.00 6.81 -10.38
C GLY A 158 -2.49 6.59 -10.07
N ILE A 159 -2.98 5.35 -10.21
CA ILE A 159 -4.36 4.99 -9.86
C ILE A 159 -4.63 5.26 -8.37
N SER A 160 -3.70 4.87 -7.50
CA SER A 160 -3.83 5.10 -6.05
C SER A 160 -3.84 6.59 -5.69
N TYR A 161 -3.03 7.41 -6.37
CA TYR A 161 -3.01 8.85 -6.17
C TYR A 161 -4.35 9.48 -6.56
N GLU A 162 -4.87 9.16 -7.74
CA GLU A 162 -6.15 9.69 -8.20
C GLU A 162 -7.31 9.21 -7.32
N PHE A 163 -7.31 7.95 -6.91
CA PHE A 163 -8.29 7.44 -5.96
C PHE A 163 -8.26 8.18 -4.62
N LEU A 164 -7.06 8.44 -4.08
CA LEU A 164 -6.90 9.15 -2.82
C LEU A 164 -7.35 10.62 -2.95
N ARG A 165 -6.92 11.30 -4.02
CA ARG A 165 -7.30 12.69 -4.32
C ARG A 165 -8.81 12.82 -4.47
N TRP A 166 -9.43 11.93 -5.22
CA TRP A 166 -10.88 11.88 -5.38
C TRP A 166 -11.60 11.61 -4.06
N SER A 167 -11.15 10.61 -3.30
CA SER A 167 -11.74 10.25 -2.01
C SER A 167 -11.71 11.42 -1.01
N ALA A 168 -10.58 12.14 -0.94
CA ALA A 168 -10.42 13.31 -0.09
C ALA A 168 -11.36 14.45 -0.49
N ASN A 169 -11.48 14.73 -1.79
CA ASN A 169 -12.36 15.80 -2.30
C ASN A 169 -13.86 15.47 -2.15
N ASN A 170 -14.22 14.20 -2.04
CA ASN A 170 -15.61 13.75 -2.00
C ASN A 170 -16.07 13.24 -0.61
N ILE A 171 -15.28 13.44 0.44
CA ILE A 171 -15.56 12.94 1.81
C ILE A 171 -16.84 13.50 2.46
N HIS A 172 -17.35 14.62 1.95
CA HIS A 172 -18.64 15.19 2.34
C HIS A 172 -19.82 14.25 2.04
N ARG A 173 -19.66 13.30 1.11
CA ARG A 173 -20.70 12.33 0.75
C ARG A 173 -20.66 11.12 1.70
N PRO A 174 -21.80 10.72 2.30
CA PRO A 174 -21.82 9.67 3.32
C PRO A 174 -21.35 8.30 2.80
N TRP A 175 -21.62 7.97 1.54
CA TRP A 175 -21.17 6.72 0.93
C TRP A 175 -19.65 6.69 0.68
N VAL A 176 -19.04 7.83 0.35
CA VAL A 176 -17.57 7.94 0.22
C VAL A 176 -16.92 7.73 1.58
N ARG A 177 -17.52 8.27 2.65
CA ARG A 177 -17.03 8.05 4.02
C ARG A 177 -17.01 6.56 4.40
N VAL A 178 -17.97 5.75 3.94
CA VAL A 178 -17.96 4.30 4.17
C VAL A 178 -16.78 3.64 3.45
N ILE A 179 -16.51 4.03 2.20
CA ILE A 179 -15.39 3.50 1.40
C ILE A 179 -14.03 3.84 2.02
N VAL A 180 -13.89 5.07 2.54
CA VAL A 180 -12.62 5.57 3.10
C VAL A 180 -12.43 5.13 4.56
N LYS A 181 -13.49 4.75 5.27
CA LYS A 181 -13.45 4.29 6.66
C LYS A 181 -12.38 3.22 6.95
N PRO A 182 -12.26 2.10 6.19
CA PRO A 182 -11.21 1.11 6.45
C PRO A 182 -9.81 1.75 6.38
N ASN A 183 -9.61 2.70 5.47
CA ASN A 183 -8.35 3.42 5.34
C ASN A 183 -8.07 4.28 6.59
N LEU A 184 -9.05 5.06 7.05
CA LEU A 184 -8.93 5.84 8.30
C LEU A 184 -8.68 4.93 9.51
N MET A 185 -9.34 3.77 9.58
CA MET A 185 -9.13 2.80 10.66
C MET A 185 -7.69 2.29 10.70
N LEU A 186 -7.08 2.05 9.54
CA LEU A 186 -5.69 1.61 9.43
C LEU A 186 -4.68 2.68 9.87
N GLN A 187 -5.03 3.96 9.84
CA GLN A 187 -4.15 5.03 10.36
C GLN A 187 -3.88 4.85 11.86
N HIS A 188 -4.84 4.35 12.65
CA HIS A 188 -4.64 4.05 14.07
C HIS A 188 -3.53 3.03 14.33
N LEU A 189 -3.16 2.24 13.32
CA LEU A 189 -2.03 1.33 13.41
C LEU A 189 -0.69 2.08 13.47
N THR A 190 -0.63 3.29 12.92
CA THR A 190 0.58 4.12 12.77
C THR A 190 0.49 5.50 13.41
N THR A 191 -0.57 5.80 14.16
CA THR A 191 -0.75 7.07 14.88
C THR A 191 -1.06 6.81 16.35
N ARG A 192 -0.59 7.68 17.25
CA ARG A 192 -0.82 7.69 18.72
C ARG A 192 -1.20 9.10 19.15
N GLU A 193 -1.99 9.24 20.21
CA GLU A 193 -2.32 10.56 20.78
C GLU A 193 -1.04 11.28 21.23
N PRO A 194 -0.74 12.48 20.70
CA PRO A 194 0.46 13.23 21.04
C PRO A 194 0.34 13.96 22.38
N ASP A 195 1.49 14.22 22.99
CA ASP A 195 1.60 15.22 24.04
C ASP A 195 1.72 16.64 23.45
N LEU A 196 1.72 17.65 24.32
CA LEU A 196 1.78 19.06 23.88
C LEU A 196 3.13 19.40 23.23
N THR A 197 4.23 18.78 23.65
CA THR A 197 5.56 19.03 23.07
C THR A 197 5.65 18.48 21.65
N MET A 198 5.03 17.33 21.38
CA MET A 198 4.90 16.80 20.02
C MET A 198 4.06 17.72 19.12
N CYS A 199 2.97 18.29 19.66
CA CYS A 199 2.14 19.26 18.95
C CYS A 199 2.94 20.54 18.63
N GLU A 200 3.74 21.04 19.58
CA GLU A 200 4.60 22.20 19.39
C GLU A 200 5.64 21.97 18.26
N VAL A 201 6.28 20.80 18.25
CA VAL A 201 7.21 20.42 17.17
C VAL A 201 6.48 20.35 15.83
N ALA A 202 5.31 19.73 15.78
CA ALA A 202 4.51 19.63 14.55
C ALA A 202 4.11 21.02 14.04
N ILE A 203 3.58 21.89 14.89
CA ILE A 203 3.23 23.29 14.57
C ILE A 203 4.46 24.05 14.05
N THR A 204 5.59 23.94 14.75
CA THR A 204 6.83 24.65 14.38
C THR A 204 7.32 24.20 13.01
N SER A 205 7.36 22.88 12.76
CA SER A 205 7.74 22.33 11.45
C SER A 205 6.76 22.73 10.34
N PHE A 206 5.46 22.72 10.63
CA PHE A 206 4.42 23.07 9.68
C PHE A 206 4.46 24.56 9.30
N LYS A 207 4.65 25.46 10.26
CA LYS A 207 4.87 26.88 9.99
C LYS A 207 6.08 27.14 9.10
N ARG A 208 7.15 26.33 9.21
CA ARG A 208 8.30 26.43 8.30
C ARG A 208 7.95 26.05 6.87
N VAL A 209 7.08 25.07 6.68
CA VAL A 209 6.51 24.75 5.35
C VAL A 209 5.70 25.94 4.83
N LEU A 210 4.78 26.49 5.63
CA LEU A 210 3.97 27.64 5.24
C LEU A 210 4.83 28.87 4.86
N LEU A 211 5.91 29.12 5.60
CA LEU A 211 6.86 30.19 5.28
C LEU A 211 7.55 29.93 3.93
N SER A 212 7.99 28.70 3.68
CA SER A 212 8.64 28.34 2.41
C SER A 212 7.70 28.46 1.20
N GLU A 213 6.40 28.28 1.41
CA GLU A 213 5.35 28.47 0.41
C GLU A 213 4.90 29.95 0.29
N GLY A 214 5.47 30.86 1.09
CA GLY A 214 5.12 32.29 1.10
C GLY A 214 3.72 32.58 1.64
N LEU A 215 3.17 31.68 2.46
CA LEU A 215 1.82 31.80 3.02
C LEU A 215 1.77 32.55 4.35
N ILE A 216 2.91 32.67 5.04
CA ILE A 216 3.05 33.41 6.29
C ILE A 216 4.37 34.19 6.31
N GLU A 217 4.46 35.19 7.17
CA GLU A 217 5.66 36.00 7.37
C GLU A 217 6.68 35.31 8.30
N GLU A 218 7.97 35.68 8.20
CA GLU A 218 9.04 35.11 9.04
C GLU A 218 8.75 35.25 10.55
N ALA A 219 8.10 36.34 10.96
CA ALA A 219 7.74 36.60 12.35
C ALA A 219 6.77 35.54 12.90
N GLU A 220 5.86 35.02 12.08
CA GLU A 220 4.87 34.01 12.48
C GLU A 220 5.47 32.60 12.56
N ALA A 221 6.57 32.37 11.83
CA ALA A 221 7.35 31.13 11.78
C ALA A 221 8.58 31.14 12.71
N ALA A 222 8.66 32.11 13.61
CA ALA A 222 9.73 32.18 14.61
C ALA A 222 9.77 30.88 15.41
N ILE A 223 10.97 30.32 15.57
CA ILE A 223 11.16 29.15 16.43
C ILE A 223 11.05 29.65 17.87
N PRO A 224 10.13 29.10 18.68
CA PRO A 224 10.03 29.46 20.08
C PRO A 224 11.32 29.10 20.81
N GLU A 225 11.67 29.87 21.84
CA GLU A 225 12.80 29.56 22.71
C GLU A 225 12.67 28.12 23.23
N PRO A 226 13.78 27.34 23.27
CA PRO A 226 13.72 25.96 23.70
C PRO A 226 13.09 25.87 25.09
N ASN A 227 12.03 25.09 25.22
CA ASN A 227 11.42 24.86 26.53
C ASN A 227 12.45 24.16 27.44
N PRO A 228 12.89 24.79 28.55
CA PRO A 228 13.91 24.21 29.43
C PRO A 228 13.44 22.94 30.15
N LEU A 229 12.12 22.65 30.14
CA LEU A 229 11.53 21.42 30.65
C LEU A 229 11.42 20.32 29.57
N ALA A 230 11.64 20.65 28.28
CA ALA A 230 11.65 19.68 27.20
C ALA A 230 12.95 18.89 27.23
N VAL A 231 12.94 17.78 27.96
CA VAL A 231 14.04 16.82 27.98
C VAL A 231 13.85 15.87 26.80
N ALA A 232 14.86 15.73 25.93
CA ALA A 232 14.87 14.63 24.98
C ALA A 232 14.77 13.32 25.78
N PRO A 233 13.78 12.44 25.50
CA PRO A 233 13.66 11.21 26.27
C PRO A 233 14.99 10.47 26.21
N VAL A 234 15.55 10.19 27.38
CA VAL A 234 16.70 9.32 27.50
C VAL A 234 16.21 7.96 26.99
N GLY A 235 16.81 7.48 25.90
CA GLY A 235 16.46 6.17 25.36
C GLY A 235 16.80 5.12 26.40
N ASP A 236 15.78 4.45 26.93
CA ASP A 236 15.91 3.26 27.78
C ASP A 236 15.99 2.00 26.89
#